data_AF-A0A317SWJ4-F1
#
_entry.id   AF-A0A317SWJ4-F1
#
_cell.length_a   1.000
_cell.length_b   1.000
_cell.length_c   1.000
_cell.angle_alpha   90.00
_cell.angle_beta   90.00
_cell.angle_gamma   90.00
#
_symmetry.space_group_name_H-M   'P 1'
#
loop_
_entity.id
_entity.type
_entity.pdbx_description
1 polymer ?
#
loop_
_entity_poly.entity_id
_entity_poly.type
_entity_poly.pdbx_seq_one_letter_code
_entity_poly.pdbx_strand_id
1 'polypeptide(L)'
;MGSLILVTFALLQLYTHTLGLNFSWSRDCEPTLPALSFSALLMTPSQWDINPPGGGALYAELVKNRAFQGQSGSATPNLDAYRSVGEARISIDAADALSFALPNVLRVTPTDMTSTYQVGFLNTGYPGIRIGPAKCTSSPYVKCPRSKVFAQQQIMSNSGAVSRPVGENRWSQICQHNGLHGAGGLRADIVQKLEAVKPRFLRWGGNNLEGNHPPYRWKWNETIGLLIDRPGRQGARGYENTDGLGLIECMQLADGMGLEPILGIWVGSHLNGPVIPQDELGVYRSTTSTRGAVRARVGYPNPWKLDYVGMGNKGDLGEGMASYNSYRPRMFLDAIKAAYLDMKIMASNIRLNPVPEGAWLDYHVYMQPDEFIKLFNFFGNIDRSRPMVVGEYACVQGDPLQRGGVDRVALNAGFPTVIGAAAEAVFMIGMEGNADLVGTAAYAPLLQSLDGYQWSVSTHSPPPNLASEYCVMRGSL
;
A
#
# COMPACT_ATOMS: atom_id res chain seq x y z
N MET A 1 50.58 4.85 -19.17
CA MET A 1 50.69 6.33 -19.11
C MET A 1 49.41 6.90 -19.67
N GLY A 2 48.59 7.52 -18.83
CA GLY A 2 47.32 8.13 -19.24
C GLY A 2 47.03 9.29 -18.30
N SER A 3 46.98 10.49 -18.85
CA SER A 3 47.05 11.78 -18.16
C SER A 3 45.86 12.07 -17.26
N LEU A 4 46.14 12.57 -16.06
CA LEU A 4 45.16 13.16 -15.14
C LEU A 4 44.84 14.58 -15.64
N ILE A 5 43.61 14.85 -16.07
CA ILE A 5 43.13 16.22 -16.32
C ILE A 5 42.31 16.65 -15.10
N LEU A 6 42.87 17.55 -14.29
CA LEU A 6 42.17 18.26 -13.23
C LEU A 6 41.48 19.48 -13.86
N VAL A 7 40.14 19.52 -13.79
CA VAL A 7 39.36 20.72 -14.13
C VAL A 7 38.63 21.18 -12.88
N THR A 8 39.03 22.34 -12.36
CA THR A 8 38.35 23.05 -11.28
C THR A 8 37.30 23.97 -11.89
N PHE A 9 36.03 23.89 -11.46
CA PHE A 9 35.02 24.90 -11.78
C PHE A 9 34.49 25.54 -10.49
N ALA A 10 34.62 26.86 -10.42
CA ALA A 10 33.98 27.72 -9.43
C ALA A 10 32.48 27.86 -9.76
N LEU A 11 31.61 27.58 -8.79
CA LEU A 11 30.17 27.78 -8.89
C LEU A 11 29.85 29.27 -8.74
N LEU A 12 29.45 29.92 -9.84
CA LEU A 12 28.68 31.16 -9.80
C LEU A 12 27.19 30.78 -9.80
N GLN A 13 26.47 31.12 -8.73
CA GLN A 13 25.02 30.99 -8.65
C GLN A 13 24.35 31.91 -9.67
N LEU A 14 23.57 31.34 -10.58
CA LEU A 14 22.47 32.03 -11.24
C LEU A 14 21.18 31.28 -10.97
N TYR A 15 20.25 32.01 -10.38
CA TYR A 15 18.90 31.56 -10.01
C TYR A 15 18.09 31.21 -11.27
N THR A 16 17.21 30.21 -11.09
CA THR A 16 16.15 29.73 -11.98
C THR A 16 16.57 28.77 -13.12
N HIS A 17 15.89 27.62 -13.15
CA HIS A 17 16.04 26.43 -14.01
C HIS A 17 16.92 25.30 -13.46
N THR A 18 16.26 24.25 -12.96
CA THR A 18 16.86 22.96 -12.58
C THR A 18 17.32 22.22 -13.85
N LEU A 19 18.59 22.34 -14.21
CA LEU A 19 19.24 21.45 -15.18
C LEU A 19 19.75 20.22 -14.41
N GLY A 20 19.11 19.06 -14.63
CA GLY A 20 19.63 17.78 -14.13
C GLY A 20 20.85 17.35 -14.95
N LEU A 21 21.99 17.19 -14.28
CA LEU A 21 23.17 16.55 -14.86
C LEU A 21 22.95 15.03 -14.93
N ASN A 22 22.78 14.48 -16.13
CA ASN A 22 22.81 13.03 -16.37
C ASN A 22 24.27 12.58 -16.48
N PHE A 23 24.71 11.71 -15.57
CA PHE A 23 25.92 10.93 -15.75
C PHE A 23 25.56 9.55 -16.31
N SER A 24 25.88 9.30 -17.57
CA SER A 24 25.79 7.98 -18.18
C SER A 24 27.19 7.35 -18.24
N TRP A 25 27.42 6.25 -17.52
CA TRP A 25 28.54 5.35 -17.79
C TRP A 25 28.00 4.17 -18.60
N SER A 26 28.50 3.96 -19.82
CA SER A 26 28.32 2.70 -20.55
C SER A 26 29.60 1.88 -20.41
N ARG A 27 29.53 0.74 -19.72
CA ARG A 27 30.53 -0.31 -19.85
C ARG A 27 29.87 -1.48 -20.55
N ASP A 28 30.19 -1.66 -21.83
CA ASP A 28 29.85 -2.86 -22.59
C ASP A 28 30.62 -4.03 -21.99
N CYS A 29 29.99 -4.73 -21.05
CA CYS A 29 30.38 -6.06 -20.60
C CYS A 29 29.07 -6.86 -20.54
N GLU A 30 28.87 -7.78 -21.48
CA GLU A 30 27.79 -8.77 -21.38
C GLU A 30 27.92 -9.51 -20.04
N PRO A 31 26.90 -9.51 -19.16
CA PRO A 31 26.94 -10.32 -17.97
C PRO A 31 26.55 -11.76 -18.32
N THR A 32 27.51 -12.68 -18.25
CA THR A 32 27.29 -14.13 -18.24
C THR A 32 26.69 -14.64 -16.91
N LEU A 33 26.22 -13.73 -16.05
CA LEU A 33 25.57 -14.03 -14.77
C LEU A 33 24.09 -13.58 -14.85
N PRO A 34 23.14 -14.33 -14.24
CA PRO A 34 21.75 -13.88 -14.20
C PRO A 34 21.67 -12.52 -13.53
N ALA A 35 21.21 -11.51 -14.26
CA ALA A 35 21.02 -10.17 -13.72
C ALA A 35 20.01 -10.20 -12.57
N LEU A 36 20.43 -9.76 -11.40
CA LEU A 36 19.57 -9.60 -10.24
C LEU A 36 18.51 -8.55 -10.54
N SER A 37 17.24 -8.82 -10.22
CA SER A 37 16.16 -7.85 -10.43
C SER A 37 16.19 -6.78 -9.33
N PHE A 38 17.03 -5.75 -9.52
CA PHE A 38 16.99 -4.52 -8.74
C PHE A 38 15.85 -3.64 -9.25
N SER A 39 14.67 -3.83 -8.68
CA SER A 39 13.62 -2.81 -8.52
C SER A 39 12.34 -3.55 -8.16
N ALA A 40 11.97 -3.48 -6.90
CA ALA A 40 10.68 -3.92 -6.42
C ALA A 40 9.75 -2.74 -6.24
N LEU A 41 8.47 -2.97 -6.49
CA LEU A 41 7.46 -2.34 -5.65
C LEU A 41 7.26 -3.28 -4.46
N LEU A 42 8.04 -3.09 -3.38
CA LEU A 42 7.55 -3.56 -2.11
C LEU A 42 6.49 -2.60 -1.64
N MET A 43 5.25 -3.05 -1.76
CA MET A 43 4.13 -2.33 -1.23
C MET A 43 3.67 -3.09 0.01
N THR A 44 3.89 -2.55 1.20
CA THR A 44 3.22 -3.14 2.37
C THR A 44 1.72 -2.81 2.32
N PRO A 45 0.71 -3.62 2.74
CA PRO A 45 -0.68 -3.17 2.72
C PRO A 45 -0.94 -1.88 3.49
N SER A 46 -0.01 -1.36 4.28
CA SER A 46 -0.05 0.00 4.85
C SER A 46 0.39 1.14 3.90
N GLN A 47 1.06 0.83 2.79
CA GLN A 47 1.30 1.73 1.65
C GLN A 47 0.23 1.59 0.56
N TRP A 48 -0.61 0.56 0.67
CA TRP A 48 -1.79 0.32 -0.18
C TRP A 48 -2.97 1.16 0.29
N ASP A 49 -2.80 1.76 1.44
CA ASP A 49 -3.90 1.84 2.34
C ASP A 49 -4.66 3.12 2.11
N ILE A 50 -5.98 3.02 2.11
CA ILE A 50 -6.89 4.01 1.54
C ILE A 50 -7.10 5.17 2.54
N ASN A 51 -6.20 5.36 3.49
CA ASN A 51 -6.35 6.28 4.62
C ASN A 51 -5.03 6.56 5.39
N PRO A 52 -3.85 6.78 4.76
CA PRO A 52 -2.83 7.49 5.51
C PRO A 52 -3.47 8.80 6.00
N PRO A 53 -3.26 9.22 7.25
CA PRO A 53 -3.91 10.40 7.84
C PRO A 53 -3.85 11.64 6.93
N GLY A 54 -2.86 11.68 6.05
CA GLY A 54 -2.66 12.72 5.04
C GLY A 54 -3.03 12.47 3.58
N GLY A 55 -3.53 11.31 3.15
CA GLY A 55 -3.77 11.06 1.71
C GLY A 55 -2.53 10.89 0.84
N GLY A 56 -2.68 10.53 -0.44
CA GLY A 56 -1.51 10.21 -1.29
C GLY A 56 -1.25 8.72 -1.47
N ALA A 57 -2.22 7.87 -1.18
CA ALA A 57 -2.15 6.44 -1.46
C ALA A 57 -2.27 6.14 -2.96
N LEU A 58 -1.87 4.94 -3.37
CA LEU A 58 -1.97 4.46 -4.75
C LEU A 58 -3.41 4.39 -5.27
N TYR A 59 -4.40 4.14 -4.40
CA TYR A 59 -5.81 4.10 -4.76
C TYR A 59 -6.37 5.51 -5.03
N ALA A 60 -7.17 5.65 -6.08
CA ALA A 60 -7.67 6.92 -6.62
C ALA A 60 -8.95 7.44 -5.94
N GLU A 61 -9.44 6.76 -4.90
CA GLU A 61 -10.55 7.29 -4.10
C GLU A 61 -10.20 8.68 -3.55
N LEU A 62 -11.13 9.61 -3.68
CA LEU A 62 -10.97 10.99 -3.24
C LEU A 62 -11.80 11.29 -2.00
N VAL A 63 -12.83 10.49 -1.73
CA VAL A 63 -13.71 10.62 -0.57
C VAL A 63 -13.11 9.83 0.60
N LYS A 64 -12.60 10.56 1.58
CA LYS A 64 -12.15 9.95 2.84
C LYS A 64 -13.36 9.43 3.61
N ASN A 65 -13.22 8.27 4.24
CA ASN A 65 -14.31 7.65 5.02
C ASN A 65 -15.62 7.47 4.20
N ARG A 66 -15.48 7.05 2.93
CA ARG A 66 -16.57 7.00 1.93
C ARG A 66 -17.82 6.20 2.31
N ALA A 67 -17.68 5.23 3.21
CA ALA A 67 -18.76 4.31 3.59
C ALA A 67 -18.83 4.04 5.10
N PHE A 68 -18.22 4.90 5.93
CA PHE A 68 -18.36 4.85 7.39
C PHE A 68 -17.97 3.50 8.01
N GLN A 69 -16.94 2.87 7.46
CA GLN A 69 -16.43 1.56 7.86
C GLN A 69 -15.60 1.59 9.15
N GLY A 70 -15.21 2.79 9.62
CA GLY A 70 -14.38 3.00 10.81
C GLY A 70 -13.35 4.13 10.58
N GLN A 71 -12.54 4.45 11.60
CA GLN A 71 -11.48 5.45 11.53
C GLN A 71 -10.18 4.97 12.20
N SER A 72 -9.14 5.79 12.08
CA SER A 72 -7.91 5.75 12.85
C SER A 72 -8.06 5.39 14.32
N GLY A 73 -7.76 4.13 14.64
CA GLY A 73 -7.71 3.61 16.01
C GLY A 73 -9.05 3.15 16.57
N SER A 74 -10.14 3.19 15.80
CA SER A 74 -11.46 2.72 16.24
C SER A 74 -12.31 2.20 15.09
N ALA A 75 -12.83 0.98 15.25
CA ALA A 75 -13.87 0.41 14.39
C ALA A 75 -15.23 1.12 14.55
N THR A 76 -15.34 2.10 15.46
CA THR A 76 -16.58 2.84 15.68
C THR A 76 -16.83 3.81 14.52
N PRO A 77 -17.98 3.72 13.83
CA PRO A 77 -18.35 4.62 12.75
C PRO A 77 -18.42 6.08 13.21
N ASN A 78 -17.93 7.00 12.39
CA ASN A 78 -17.96 8.43 12.70
C ASN A 78 -17.98 9.32 11.44
N LEU A 79 -18.02 10.63 11.66
CA LEU A 79 -18.09 11.67 10.62
C LEU A 79 -16.71 12.23 10.22
N ASP A 80 -15.61 11.48 10.38
CA ASP A 80 -14.29 11.93 9.92
C ASP A 80 -14.36 12.34 8.45
N ALA A 81 -13.73 13.47 8.12
CA ALA A 81 -13.82 14.21 6.86
C ALA A 81 -15.18 14.83 6.47
N TYR A 82 -16.29 14.55 7.17
CA TYR A 82 -17.61 15.11 6.84
C TYR A 82 -17.95 16.36 7.65
N ARG A 83 -18.54 17.38 7.02
CA ARG A 83 -19.10 18.57 7.69
C ARG A 83 -20.48 18.89 7.12
N SER A 84 -21.35 19.49 7.93
CA SER A 84 -22.63 20.01 7.46
C SER A 84 -22.43 21.22 6.56
N VAL A 85 -23.38 21.43 5.65
CA VAL A 85 -23.44 22.61 4.78
C VAL A 85 -24.83 23.23 4.88
N GLY A 86 -24.87 24.55 5.07
CA GLY A 86 -26.10 25.26 5.37
C GLY A 86 -26.73 24.75 6.67
N GLU A 87 -28.04 24.76 6.73
CA GLU A 87 -28.82 24.33 7.90
C GLU A 87 -29.07 22.80 7.93
N ALA A 88 -28.03 22.02 7.64
CA ALA A 88 -28.10 20.56 7.73
C ALA A 88 -27.60 20.06 9.09
N ARG A 89 -28.31 19.11 9.69
CA ARG A 89 -27.75 18.20 10.69
C ARG A 89 -27.29 16.92 10.00
N ILE A 90 -26.07 16.50 10.31
CA ILE A 90 -25.52 15.23 9.83
C ILE A 90 -25.21 14.30 11.00
N SER A 91 -25.48 13.02 10.84
CA SER A 91 -25.19 11.97 11.82
C SER A 91 -24.92 10.64 11.13
N ILE A 92 -24.23 9.73 11.82
CA ILE A 92 -24.20 8.32 11.41
C ILE A 92 -25.47 7.64 11.88
N ASP A 93 -26.01 6.77 11.05
CA ASP A 93 -27.13 5.89 11.36
C ASP A 93 -26.82 4.47 10.86
N ALA A 94 -27.55 3.48 11.37
CA ALA A 94 -27.55 2.10 10.92
C ALA A 94 -28.94 1.64 10.41
N ALA A 95 -29.97 2.48 10.55
CA ALA A 95 -31.25 2.27 9.91
C ALA A 95 -31.07 2.40 8.39
N ASP A 96 -31.59 1.42 7.64
CA ASP A 96 -31.50 1.36 6.17
C ASP A 96 -30.09 1.18 5.59
N ALA A 97 -29.27 0.36 6.26
CA ALA A 97 -27.98 -0.10 5.74
C ALA A 97 -28.05 -0.52 4.25
N LEU A 98 -27.04 -0.12 3.48
CA LEU A 98 -26.96 -0.45 2.06
C LEU A 98 -26.74 -1.94 1.84
N SER A 99 -25.97 -2.57 2.72
CA SER A 99 -25.67 -4.00 2.69
C SER A 99 -25.29 -4.47 4.10
N PHE A 100 -25.14 -5.78 4.27
CA PHE A 100 -24.60 -6.35 5.51
C PHE A 100 -23.14 -5.92 5.77
N ALA A 101 -22.35 -5.75 4.70
CA ALA A 101 -20.95 -5.34 4.81
C ALA A 101 -20.80 -3.83 5.11
N LEU A 102 -21.77 -3.01 4.71
CA LEU A 102 -21.80 -1.56 4.93
C LEU A 102 -23.01 -1.19 5.79
N PRO A 103 -22.95 -1.45 7.12
CA PRO A 103 -24.09 -1.29 8.02
C PRO A 103 -24.41 0.17 8.36
N ASN A 104 -23.53 1.10 8.00
CA ASN A 104 -23.61 2.50 8.41
C ASN A 104 -23.92 3.41 7.23
N VAL A 105 -24.72 4.44 7.48
CA VAL A 105 -25.12 5.45 6.49
C VAL A 105 -24.98 6.86 7.06
N LEU A 106 -24.81 7.83 6.17
CA LEU A 106 -24.92 9.24 6.52
C LEU A 106 -26.38 9.67 6.50
N ARG A 107 -26.92 10.00 7.67
CA ARG A 107 -28.22 10.68 7.77
C ARG A 107 -28.00 12.18 7.62
N VAL A 108 -28.74 12.78 6.70
CA VAL A 108 -28.74 14.22 6.44
C VAL A 108 -30.15 14.73 6.67
N THR A 109 -30.31 15.64 7.63
CA THR A 109 -31.60 16.19 8.03
C THR A 109 -31.55 17.72 7.91
N PRO A 110 -32.25 18.33 6.94
CA PRO A 110 -32.46 19.77 6.93
C PRO A 110 -33.18 20.22 8.22
N THR A 111 -32.70 21.27 8.88
CA THR A 111 -33.38 21.83 10.05
C THR A 111 -34.47 22.83 9.68
N ASP A 112 -34.39 23.41 8.49
CA ASP A 112 -35.44 24.21 7.88
C ASP A 112 -35.75 23.69 6.47
N MET A 113 -36.99 23.27 6.25
CA MET A 113 -37.48 22.77 4.96
C MET A 113 -37.95 23.90 4.03
N THR A 114 -37.97 25.15 4.51
CA THR A 114 -38.39 26.34 3.76
C THR A 114 -37.23 27.14 3.17
N SER A 115 -36.00 26.80 3.57
CA SER A 115 -34.78 27.41 3.06
C SER A 115 -34.64 27.19 1.54
N THR A 116 -34.38 28.27 0.83
CA THR A 116 -34.02 28.26 -0.60
C THR A 116 -32.51 28.17 -0.82
N TYR A 117 -31.72 28.18 0.26
CA TYR A 117 -30.28 27.99 0.23
C TYR A 117 -29.94 26.51 0.15
N GLN A 118 -28.82 26.17 -0.49
CA GLN A 118 -28.36 24.79 -0.62
C GLN A 118 -28.01 24.18 0.75
N VAL A 119 -28.73 23.14 1.16
CA VAL A 119 -28.53 22.40 2.42
C VAL A 119 -27.94 21.02 2.16
N GLY A 120 -26.96 20.58 2.95
CA GLY A 120 -26.45 19.21 2.85
C GLY A 120 -25.14 18.97 3.59
N PHE A 121 -24.17 18.34 2.93
CA PHE A 121 -22.90 17.98 3.55
C PHE A 121 -21.74 18.13 2.59
N LEU A 122 -20.53 18.13 3.16
CA LEU A 122 -19.27 18.17 2.43
C LEU A 122 -18.31 17.10 2.93
N ASN A 123 -17.42 16.59 2.08
CA ASN A 123 -16.29 15.73 2.46
C ASN A 123 -14.95 16.38 2.10
N THR A 124 -14.04 16.52 3.08
CA THR A 124 -12.74 17.19 2.92
C THR A 124 -11.71 16.41 2.11
N GLY A 125 -12.04 15.17 1.72
CA GLY A 125 -11.12 14.24 1.09
C GLY A 125 -9.93 13.92 2.00
N TYR A 126 -8.79 13.67 1.37
CA TYR A 126 -7.55 13.40 2.08
C TYR A 126 -6.66 14.64 2.13
N PRO A 127 -6.61 15.26 3.31
CA PRO A 127 -6.54 16.72 3.54
C PRO A 127 -6.59 17.54 2.25
N GLY A 128 -7.68 17.41 1.50
CA GLY A 128 -7.79 17.98 0.17
C GLY A 128 -8.20 17.04 -0.95
N ILE A 129 -8.67 17.65 -2.03
CA ILE A 129 -8.91 17.01 -3.32
C ILE A 129 -8.25 17.88 -4.39
N ARG A 130 -7.24 17.33 -5.07
CA ARG A 130 -6.61 17.99 -6.21
C ARG A 130 -7.53 17.94 -7.41
N ILE A 131 -7.89 19.11 -7.94
CA ILE A 131 -8.61 19.18 -9.23
C ILE A 131 -7.59 19.22 -10.36
N GLY A 132 -7.64 18.21 -11.21
CA GLY A 132 -6.98 18.19 -12.49
C GLY A 132 -7.96 18.40 -13.66
N PRO A 133 -7.44 18.45 -14.89
CA PRO A 133 -8.28 18.50 -16.09
C PRO A 133 -9.14 17.25 -16.27
N ALA A 134 -8.74 16.11 -15.67
CA ALA A 134 -9.44 14.84 -15.72
C ALA A 134 -10.89 14.93 -15.20
N LYS A 135 -11.78 14.10 -15.77
CA LYS A 135 -13.16 13.97 -15.30
C LYS A 135 -13.19 13.23 -13.96
N CYS A 136 -13.97 13.75 -13.01
CA CYS A 136 -14.31 13.07 -11.78
C CYS A 136 -15.68 12.41 -11.93
N THR A 137 -15.87 11.27 -11.27
CA THR A 137 -17.13 10.52 -11.28
C THR A 137 -17.57 10.34 -9.83
N SER A 138 -18.85 10.57 -9.54
CA SER A 138 -19.36 10.62 -8.18
C SER A 138 -20.54 9.66 -7.91
N SER A 139 -20.50 9.14 -6.68
CA SER A 139 -20.89 7.81 -6.20
C SER A 139 -22.24 7.41 -5.58
N PRO A 140 -23.11 8.32 -5.12
CA PRO A 140 -23.80 8.01 -3.88
C PRO A 140 -25.00 7.08 -4.07
N TYR A 141 -25.14 6.13 -3.14
CA TYR A 141 -26.41 5.48 -2.87
C TYR A 141 -27.23 6.39 -1.95
N VAL A 142 -28.41 6.80 -2.40
CA VAL A 142 -29.27 7.73 -1.65
C VAL A 142 -30.65 7.12 -1.50
N LYS A 143 -31.12 7.01 -0.25
CA LYS A 143 -32.51 6.70 0.06
C LYS A 143 -33.20 7.96 0.55
N CYS A 144 -34.25 8.41 -0.14
CA CYS A 144 -35.13 9.45 0.35
C CYS A 144 -36.53 8.90 0.60
N PRO A 145 -37.09 9.06 1.81
CA PRO A 145 -38.46 8.65 2.10
C PRO A 145 -39.54 9.44 1.32
N ARG A 146 -39.18 10.60 0.74
CA ARG A 146 -40.09 11.43 -0.06
C ARG A 146 -39.77 11.29 -1.55
N SER A 147 -40.80 11.32 -2.38
CA SER A 147 -40.75 10.95 -3.81
C SER A 147 -40.05 11.96 -4.73
N LYS A 148 -39.54 13.09 -4.22
CA LYS A 148 -38.81 14.10 -5.02
C LYS A 148 -37.71 14.77 -4.19
N VAL A 149 -36.46 14.42 -4.46
CA VAL A 149 -35.26 15.11 -3.98
C VAL A 149 -34.35 15.33 -5.18
N PHE A 150 -33.84 16.54 -5.32
CA PHE A 150 -32.86 16.89 -6.35
C PHE A 150 -31.48 16.92 -5.72
N ALA A 151 -30.75 15.81 -5.84
CA ALA A 151 -29.39 15.75 -5.34
C ALA A 151 -28.41 16.35 -6.36
N GLN A 152 -27.78 17.48 -6.00
CA GLN A 152 -26.69 18.06 -6.79
C GLN A 152 -25.35 17.71 -6.15
N GLN A 153 -24.41 17.23 -6.98
CA GLN A 153 -23.05 16.93 -6.56
C GLN A 153 -22.06 17.90 -7.20
N GLN A 154 -21.24 18.54 -6.37
CA GLN A 154 -20.30 19.57 -6.80
C GLN A 154 -18.95 19.40 -6.11
N ILE A 155 -17.90 19.79 -6.81
CA ILE A 155 -16.57 19.98 -6.24
C ILE A 155 -16.36 21.51 -6.07
N MET A 156 -16.19 21.99 -4.85
CA MET A 156 -16.10 23.43 -4.54
C MET A 156 -14.78 23.78 -3.87
N SER A 157 -14.11 24.86 -4.30
CA SER A 157 -12.93 25.38 -3.59
C SER A 157 -13.24 25.73 -2.12
N ASN A 158 -12.21 25.80 -1.27
CA ASN A 158 -12.33 26.20 0.13
C ASN A 158 -12.88 27.62 0.31
N SER A 159 -12.76 28.47 -0.70
CA SER A 159 -13.35 29.82 -0.74
C SER A 159 -14.84 29.81 -1.11
N GLY A 160 -15.42 28.64 -1.38
CA GLY A 160 -16.84 28.45 -1.71
C GLY A 160 -17.15 28.59 -3.20
N ALA A 161 -16.16 28.86 -4.06
CA ALA A 161 -16.38 28.91 -5.51
C ALA A 161 -16.58 27.49 -6.08
N VAL A 162 -17.68 27.27 -6.80
CA VAL A 162 -17.97 26.01 -7.48
C VAL A 162 -16.99 25.85 -8.63
N SER A 163 -16.16 24.80 -8.58
CA SER A 163 -15.18 24.55 -9.61
C SER A 163 -15.76 23.75 -10.78
N ARG A 164 -16.59 22.72 -10.51
CA ARG A 164 -17.21 21.84 -11.53
C ARG A 164 -18.46 21.11 -10.99
N PRO A 165 -19.56 20.99 -11.77
CA PRO A 165 -20.67 20.06 -11.49
C PRO A 165 -20.27 18.62 -11.84
N VAL A 166 -20.72 17.63 -11.04
CA VAL A 166 -20.32 16.21 -11.17
C VAL A 166 -21.47 15.28 -11.60
N GLY A 167 -22.74 15.72 -11.55
CA GLY A 167 -23.88 14.98 -12.13
C GLY A 167 -25.26 15.40 -11.59
N GLU A 168 -26.32 14.88 -12.23
CA GLU A 168 -27.74 14.96 -11.83
C GLU A 168 -28.33 13.53 -11.76
N ASN A 169 -29.02 13.16 -10.68
CA ASN A 169 -29.40 11.76 -10.43
C ASN A 169 -30.64 11.29 -11.24
N ARG A 170 -30.48 10.16 -11.95
CA ARG A 170 -31.45 9.04 -11.99
C ARG A 170 -30.73 7.77 -11.52
N TRP A 171 -31.43 6.93 -10.76
CA TRP A 171 -30.95 5.66 -10.20
C TRP A 171 -30.01 4.93 -11.16
N SER A 172 -28.71 4.91 -10.85
CA SER A 172 -27.74 4.10 -11.56
C SER A 172 -26.55 3.80 -10.67
N GLN A 173 -26.12 2.54 -10.70
CA GLN A 173 -24.83 2.09 -10.24
C GLN A 173 -23.76 3.05 -10.74
N ILE A 174 -22.86 3.44 -9.85
CA ILE A 174 -21.61 4.00 -10.31
C ILE A 174 -20.51 2.97 -10.13
N CYS A 175 -20.04 2.53 -11.28
CA CYS A 175 -18.66 2.15 -11.49
C CYS A 175 -18.16 3.04 -12.62
N GLN A 176 -16.96 3.59 -12.49
CA GLN A 176 -16.14 3.83 -13.68
C GLN A 176 -14.89 2.97 -13.56
N HIS A 177 -15.00 1.79 -14.18
CA HIS A 177 -13.95 1.26 -15.01
C HIS A 177 -13.75 2.21 -16.20
N ASN A 178 -12.51 2.56 -16.53
CA ASN A 178 -12.10 3.04 -17.85
C ASN A 178 -10.70 2.53 -18.19
N GLY A 179 -10.52 1.33 -18.75
CA GLY A 179 -9.24 0.69 -19.17
C GLY A 179 -7.89 1.39 -18.91
N LEU A 180 -6.89 0.67 -18.36
CA LEU A 180 -5.44 0.98 -18.39
C LEU A 180 -5.10 2.42 -18.89
N HIS A 181 -4.87 3.33 -17.93
CA HIS A 181 -5.26 4.75 -17.98
C HIS A 181 -6.76 5.01 -17.69
N GLY A 182 -7.23 4.49 -16.55
CA GLY A 182 -8.53 4.82 -15.94
C GLY A 182 -9.34 3.61 -15.40
N ALA A 183 -8.87 2.36 -15.52
CA ALA A 183 -9.65 1.17 -15.09
C ALA A 183 -9.29 0.66 -13.71
N GLY A 184 -8.08 0.94 -13.22
CA GLY A 184 -7.58 0.26 -12.02
C GLY A 184 -8.03 0.87 -10.70
N GLY A 185 -8.82 1.96 -10.71
CA GLY A 185 -9.07 2.73 -9.49
C GLY A 185 -7.77 3.24 -8.84
N LEU A 186 -6.69 3.43 -9.60
CA LEU A 186 -5.37 3.88 -9.09
C LEU A 186 -5.01 5.28 -9.59
N ARG A 187 -4.20 5.99 -8.80
CA ARG A 187 -3.69 7.32 -9.10
C ARG A 187 -2.65 7.28 -10.21
N ALA A 188 -3.00 7.84 -11.36
CA ALA A 188 -2.14 7.84 -12.55
C ALA A 188 -0.78 8.51 -12.30
N ASP A 189 -0.74 9.61 -11.54
CA ASP A 189 0.50 10.33 -11.23
C ASP A 189 1.46 9.53 -10.35
N ILE A 190 0.93 8.63 -9.52
CA ILE A 190 1.72 7.70 -8.72
C ILE A 190 2.16 6.53 -9.61
N VAL A 191 1.24 5.89 -10.33
CA VAL A 191 1.54 4.75 -11.22
C VAL A 191 2.65 5.11 -12.22
N GLN A 192 2.60 6.29 -12.85
CA GLN A 192 3.65 6.76 -13.76
C GLN A 192 5.04 6.84 -13.11
N LYS A 193 5.11 7.22 -11.82
CA LYS A 193 6.39 7.24 -11.08
C LYS A 193 6.84 5.83 -10.72
N LEU A 194 5.89 4.93 -10.43
CA LEU A 194 6.19 3.52 -10.21
C LEU A 194 6.70 2.87 -11.50
N GLU A 195 6.16 3.20 -12.66
CA GLU A 195 6.66 2.74 -13.96
C GLU A 195 8.07 3.28 -14.24
N ALA A 196 8.35 4.53 -13.86
CA ALA A 196 9.64 5.17 -14.09
C ALA A 196 10.81 4.47 -13.34
N VAL A 197 10.55 3.84 -12.18
CA VAL A 197 11.57 3.05 -11.45
C VAL A 197 11.77 1.64 -12.01
N LYS A 198 11.03 1.28 -13.07
CA LYS A 198 11.11 0.01 -13.83
C LYS A 198 11.11 -1.25 -12.94
N PRO A 199 10.09 -1.43 -12.09
CA PRO A 199 10.04 -2.56 -11.19
C PRO A 199 9.83 -3.86 -11.96
N ARG A 200 10.25 -4.97 -11.33
CA ARG A 200 10.11 -6.33 -11.89
C ARG A 200 9.07 -7.16 -11.16
N PHE A 201 8.74 -6.77 -9.93
CA PHE A 201 7.77 -7.49 -9.11
C PHE A 201 7.01 -6.55 -8.18
N LEU A 202 5.85 -7.03 -7.74
CA LEU A 202 4.99 -6.38 -6.76
C LEU A 202 4.82 -7.32 -5.56
N ARG A 203 5.30 -6.93 -4.37
CA ARG A 203 5.12 -7.71 -3.14
C ARG A 203 3.95 -7.18 -2.33
N TRP A 204 3.00 -8.06 -2.01
CA TRP A 204 1.94 -7.86 -1.03
C TRP A 204 2.42 -8.40 0.32
N GLY A 205 2.56 -7.60 1.38
CA GLY A 205 2.98 -8.14 2.69
C GLY A 205 3.39 -7.09 3.71
N GLY A 206 4.09 -7.42 4.79
CA GLY A 206 4.31 -6.44 5.85
C GLY A 206 3.22 -6.47 6.92
N ASN A 207 3.40 -5.67 7.96
CA ASN A 207 2.56 -5.64 9.17
C ASN A 207 1.05 -5.60 8.90
N ASN A 208 0.61 -4.94 7.83
CA ASN A 208 -0.81 -4.79 7.54
C ASN A 208 -1.48 -6.06 6.99
N LEU A 209 -0.71 -7.07 6.58
CA LEU A 209 -1.19 -8.45 6.32
C LEU A 209 -1.59 -9.15 7.63
N GLU A 210 -0.78 -8.96 8.68
CA GLU A 210 -0.92 -9.62 9.98
C GLU A 210 -2.09 -9.07 10.78
N GLY A 211 -2.25 -7.74 10.75
CA GLY A 211 -3.18 -7.03 11.62
C GLY A 211 -2.68 -6.98 13.08
N ASN A 212 -3.21 -6.05 13.87
CA ASN A 212 -2.79 -5.90 15.27
C ASN A 212 -3.35 -7.02 16.16
N HIS A 213 -4.62 -7.35 16.02
CA HIS A 213 -5.34 -8.38 16.79
C HIS A 213 -6.46 -9.00 15.92
N PRO A 214 -7.04 -10.15 16.30
CA PRO A 214 -8.30 -10.61 15.73
C PRO A 214 -9.39 -9.53 15.87
N PRO A 215 -10.30 -9.38 14.88
CA PRO A 215 -10.39 -10.14 13.63
C PRO A 215 -9.59 -9.52 12.45
N TYR A 216 -8.68 -8.58 12.73
CA TYR A 216 -8.16 -7.59 11.77
C TYR A 216 -7.00 -8.04 10.86
N ARG A 217 -6.77 -9.35 10.72
CA ARG A 217 -5.87 -9.86 9.68
C ARG A 217 -6.42 -9.52 8.29
N TRP A 218 -5.55 -9.38 7.30
CA TRP A 218 -6.03 -9.24 5.93
C TRP A 218 -6.68 -10.53 5.42
N LYS A 219 -7.86 -10.41 4.79
CA LYS A 219 -8.61 -11.54 4.25
C LYS A 219 -8.89 -11.29 2.77
N TRP A 220 -8.16 -11.98 1.89
CA TRP A 220 -8.26 -11.77 0.44
C TRP A 220 -9.70 -11.78 -0.09
N ASN A 221 -10.56 -12.67 0.44
CA ASN A 221 -11.94 -12.84 -0.01
C ASN A 221 -12.87 -11.68 0.37
N GLU A 222 -12.50 -10.85 1.36
CA GLU A 222 -13.26 -9.64 1.74
C GLU A 222 -12.83 -8.43 0.91
N THR A 223 -11.82 -8.59 0.04
CA THR A 223 -11.24 -7.52 -0.78
C THR A 223 -11.58 -7.64 -2.27
N ILE A 224 -12.46 -8.56 -2.65
CA ILE A 224 -12.82 -8.82 -4.06
C ILE A 224 -14.32 -8.71 -4.26
N GLY A 225 -14.74 -8.48 -5.51
CA GLY A 225 -16.15 -8.27 -5.83
C GLY A 225 -16.60 -6.82 -5.64
N LEU A 226 -17.90 -6.62 -5.51
CA LEU A 226 -18.50 -5.27 -5.44
C LEU A 226 -18.10 -4.56 -4.16
N LEU A 227 -17.87 -3.24 -4.24
CA LEU A 227 -17.52 -2.43 -3.06
C LEU A 227 -18.59 -2.48 -1.97
N ILE A 228 -19.87 -2.67 -2.33
CA ILE A 228 -20.96 -2.79 -1.37
C ILE A 228 -20.86 -4.05 -0.51
N ASP A 229 -20.05 -5.04 -0.92
CA ASP A 229 -19.85 -6.30 -0.18
C ASP A 229 -18.49 -6.33 0.56
N ARG A 230 -17.71 -5.25 0.51
CA ARG A 230 -16.39 -5.16 1.16
C ARG A 230 -16.52 -4.46 2.53
N PRO A 231 -16.39 -5.19 3.65
CA PRO A 231 -16.60 -4.60 4.98
C PRO A 231 -15.47 -3.65 5.39
N GLY A 232 -14.28 -3.79 4.80
CA GLY A 232 -13.08 -3.11 5.29
C GLY A 232 -12.56 -3.75 6.58
N ARG A 233 -11.51 -3.16 7.14
CA ARG A 233 -10.87 -3.61 8.39
C ARG A 233 -9.94 -2.57 8.99
N GLN A 234 -9.73 -2.67 10.30
CA GLN A 234 -8.67 -1.90 10.95
C GLN A 234 -7.29 -2.38 10.49
N GLY A 235 -6.47 -1.46 10.01
CA GLY A 235 -5.10 -1.74 9.62
C GLY A 235 -4.13 -1.78 10.81
N ALA A 236 -2.90 -2.23 10.54
CA ALA A 236 -1.83 -2.32 11.53
C ALA A 236 -1.18 -0.97 11.90
N ARG A 237 -1.55 0.12 11.22
CA ARG A 237 -0.96 1.45 11.38
C ARG A 237 -1.90 2.47 12.01
N GLY A 238 -2.94 1.98 12.69
CA GLY A 238 -3.88 2.82 13.43
C GLY A 238 -4.82 3.60 12.50
N TYR A 239 -5.24 3.02 11.38
CA TYR A 239 -6.27 3.54 10.47
C TYR A 239 -6.98 2.46 9.67
N GLU A 240 -8.19 2.79 9.22
CA GLU A 240 -9.14 1.87 8.60
C GLU A 240 -8.85 1.69 7.11
N ASN A 241 -8.84 0.43 6.68
CA ASN A 241 -8.72 0.01 5.29
C ASN A 241 -10.13 -0.16 4.73
N THR A 242 -10.48 0.51 3.63
CA THR A 242 -11.77 0.24 2.97
C THR A 242 -11.76 -1.06 2.15
N ASP A 243 -10.58 -1.65 1.96
CA ASP A 243 -10.30 -2.78 1.07
C ASP A 243 -10.79 -2.57 -0.39
N GLY A 244 -10.92 -1.31 -0.81
CA GLY A 244 -11.20 -0.94 -2.20
C GLY A 244 -10.04 -1.22 -3.17
N LEU A 245 -8.80 -1.17 -2.66
CA LEU A 245 -7.58 -1.63 -3.31
C LEU A 245 -7.34 -3.05 -2.78
N GLY A 246 -8.02 -4.01 -3.39
CA GLY A 246 -8.01 -5.39 -2.98
C GLY A 246 -7.08 -6.25 -3.83
N LEU A 247 -7.25 -7.56 -3.72
CA LEU A 247 -6.43 -8.53 -4.44
C LEU A 247 -6.52 -8.33 -5.97
N ILE A 248 -7.74 -8.15 -6.50
CA ILE A 248 -7.97 -8.03 -7.93
C ILE A 248 -7.32 -6.77 -8.50
N GLU A 249 -7.55 -5.62 -7.85
CA GLU A 249 -7.01 -4.34 -8.31
C GLU A 249 -5.47 -4.36 -8.38
N CYS A 250 -4.83 -5.12 -7.49
CA CYS A 250 -3.38 -5.22 -7.49
C CYS A 250 -2.84 -6.29 -8.44
N MET A 251 -3.59 -7.35 -8.72
CA MET A 251 -3.25 -8.28 -9.81
C MET A 251 -3.37 -7.57 -11.16
N GLN A 252 -4.37 -6.70 -11.33
CA GLN A 252 -4.46 -5.85 -12.52
C GLN A 252 -3.30 -4.84 -12.62
N LEU A 253 -2.83 -4.30 -11.49
CA LEU A 253 -1.62 -3.46 -11.48
C LEU A 253 -0.39 -4.25 -11.94
N ALA A 254 -0.21 -5.46 -11.39
CA ALA A 254 0.89 -6.33 -11.78
C ALA A 254 0.83 -6.67 -13.28
N ASP A 255 -0.33 -7.08 -13.80
CA ASP A 255 -0.51 -7.34 -15.23
C ASP A 255 -0.25 -6.09 -16.09
N GLY A 256 -0.81 -4.95 -15.69
CA GLY A 256 -0.72 -3.69 -16.45
C GLY A 256 0.71 -3.16 -16.56
N MET A 257 1.55 -3.43 -15.55
CA MET A 257 2.96 -3.04 -15.52
C MET A 257 3.92 -4.18 -15.88
N GLY A 258 3.41 -5.39 -16.17
CA GLY A 258 4.24 -6.57 -16.45
C GLY A 258 5.09 -7.04 -15.26
N LEU A 259 4.56 -6.94 -14.04
CA LEU A 259 5.25 -7.29 -12.80
C LEU A 259 4.93 -8.73 -12.37
N GLU A 260 5.93 -9.41 -11.81
CA GLU A 260 5.72 -10.69 -11.15
C GLU A 260 5.11 -10.46 -9.74
N PRO A 261 3.96 -11.06 -9.41
CA PRO A 261 3.36 -10.89 -8.09
C PRO A 261 4.03 -11.78 -7.04
N ILE A 262 4.32 -11.22 -5.86
CA ILE A 262 4.67 -11.96 -4.64
C ILE A 262 3.52 -11.80 -3.65
N LEU A 263 2.70 -12.83 -3.51
CA LEU A 263 1.52 -12.79 -2.65
C LEU A 263 1.86 -13.16 -1.21
N GLY A 264 1.75 -12.19 -0.30
CA GLY A 264 1.80 -12.44 1.13
C GLY A 264 0.55 -13.16 1.63
N ILE A 265 0.73 -14.23 2.40
CA ILE A 265 -0.34 -14.97 3.05
C ILE A 265 -0.22 -14.88 4.57
N TRP A 266 -1.36 -14.82 5.23
CA TRP A 266 -1.40 -14.80 6.69
C TRP A 266 -1.12 -16.20 7.26
N VAL A 267 -0.16 -16.29 8.21
CA VAL A 267 0.34 -17.58 8.74
C VAL A 267 0.21 -17.69 10.25
N GLY A 268 -0.97 -17.36 10.79
CA GLY A 268 -1.35 -17.72 12.15
C GLY A 268 -0.83 -16.82 13.27
N SER A 269 -0.50 -15.56 12.99
CA SER A 269 -0.01 -14.62 14.01
C SER A 269 -0.44 -13.19 13.72
N HIS A 270 -0.63 -12.41 14.78
CA HIS A 270 -0.94 -10.99 14.76
C HIS A 270 0.19 -10.22 15.45
N LEU A 271 0.32 -8.93 15.17
CA LEU A 271 1.44 -8.13 15.71
C LEU A 271 1.40 -8.00 17.23
N ASN A 272 0.20 -7.77 17.79
CA ASN A 272 -0.03 -7.53 19.21
C ASN A 272 -1.02 -8.54 19.81
N GLY A 273 -1.51 -9.49 19.00
CA GLY A 273 -2.56 -10.42 19.36
C GLY A 273 -2.06 -11.86 19.51
N PRO A 274 -2.98 -12.81 19.70
CA PRO A 274 -2.62 -14.21 19.88
C PRO A 274 -1.96 -14.80 18.62
N VAL A 275 -1.03 -15.71 18.87
CA VAL A 275 -0.59 -16.74 17.92
C VAL A 275 -1.63 -17.85 17.91
N ILE A 276 -2.02 -18.30 16.72
CA ILE A 276 -3.00 -19.40 16.57
C ILE A 276 -2.37 -20.74 16.92
N PRO A 277 -2.97 -21.55 17.81
CA PRO A 277 -2.52 -22.91 18.12
C PRO A 277 -2.40 -23.81 16.87
N GLN A 278 -1.52 -24.81 16.95
CA GLN A 278 -1.20 -25.67 15.81
C GLN A 278 -2.42 -26.45 15.27
N ASP A 279 -3.26 -26.97 16.15
CA ASP A 279 -4.47 -27.73 15.85
C ASP A 279 -5.59 -26.86 15.25
N GLU A 280 -5.62 -25.57 15.54
CA GLU A 280 -6.56 -24.60 14.95
C GLU A 280 -6.09 -24.03 13.60
N LEU A 281 -4.80 -24.13 13.28
CA LEU A 281 -4.22 -23.51 12.08
C LEU A 281 -4.68 -24.18 10.76
N GLY A 282 -5.22 -25.40 10.84
CA GLY A 282 -5.63 -26.21 9.68
C GLY A 282 -6.62 -25.53 8.74
N VAL A 283 -7.55 -24.72 9.27
CA VAL A 283 -8.57 -24.03 8.46
C VAL A 283 -7.98 -22.96 7.53
N TYR A 284 -6.82 -22.41 7.87
CA TYR A 284 -6.19 -21.32 7.12
C TYR A 284 -5.29 -21.78 5.98
N ARG A 285 -4.93 -23.07 5.95
CA ARG A 285 -4.04 -23.67 4.94
C ARG A 285 -4.75 -24.53 3.87
N SER A 286 -6.08 -24.57 3.87
CA SER A 286 -6.84 -25.39 2.91
C SER A 286 -6.64 -24.89 1.47
N THR A 287 -6.08 -25.76 0.62
CA THR A 287 -5.91 -25.57 -0.83
C THR A 287 -7.03 -26.18 -1.66
N THR A 288 -7.93 -26.95 -1.04
CA THR A 288 -9.00 -27.75 -1.69
C THR A 288 -10.26 -26.97 -2.04
N SER A 289 -10.28 -25.65 -1.83
CA SER A 289 -11.49 -24.85 -2.00
C SER A 289 -11.66 -24.31 -3.42
N THR A 290 -12.91 -24.22 -3.87
CA THR A 290 -13.37 -23.66 -5.15
C THR A 290 -13.18 -22.13 -5.24
N ARG A 291 -12.14 -21.57 -4.61
CA ARG A 291 -11.87 -20.12 -4.55
C ARG A 291 -11.57 -19.52 -5.92
N GLY A 292 -11.07 -20.32 -6.86
CA GLY A 292 -11.00 -19.94 -8.28
C GLY A 292 -12.37 -19.59 -8.88
N ALA A 293 -13.45 -20.22 -8.42
CA ALA A 293 -14.82 -19.89 -8.84
C ALA A 293 -15.30 -18.54 -8.28
N VAL A 294 -14.77 -18.10 -7.12
CA VAL A 294 -15.08 -16.76 -6.58
C VAL A 294 -14.45 -15.70 -7.49
N ARG A 295 -13.17 -15.87 -7.86
CA ARG A 295 -12.48 -15.03 -8.84
C ARG A 295 -13.25 -14.96 -10.18
N ALA A 296 -13.66 -16.12 -10.71
CA ALA A 296 -14.43 -16.20 -11.94
C ALA A 296 -15.77 -15.47 -11.84
N ARG A 297 -16.50 -15.64 -10.73
CA ARG A 297 -17.80 -14.99 -10.47
C ARG A 297 -17.70 -13.47 -10.44
N VAL A 298 -16.58 -12.92 -9.97
CA VAL A 298 -16.35 -11.46 -9.90
C VAL A 298 -15.74 -10.89 -11.18
N GLY A 299 -15.76 -11.64 -12.29
CA GLY A 299 -15.41 -11.15 -13.62
C GLY A 299 -14.04 -11.58 -14.15
N TYR A 300 -13.31 -12.43 -13.43
CA TYR A 300 -11.94 -12.83 -13.78
C TYR A 300 -11.83 -14.36 -13.93
N PRO A 301 -12.34 -14.94 -15.02
CA PRO A 301 -12.41 -16.40 -15.18
C PRO A 301 -11.03 -17.06 -15.26
N ASN A 302 -10.05 -16.38 -15.87
CA ASN A 302 -8.69 -16.90 -16.02
C ASN A 302 -7.88 -16.69 -14.73
N PRO A 303 -7.08 -17.68 -14.29
CA PRO A 303 -6.16 -17.50 -13.18
C PRO A 303 -5.00 -16.59 -13.58
N TRP A 304 -4.56 -15.75 -12.64
CA TRP A 304 -3.25 -15.11 -12.73
C TRP A 304 -2.15 -16.13 -12.53
N LYS A 305 -1.05 -15.92 -13.25
CA LYS A 305 0.20 -16.62 -12.96
C LYS A 305 0.73 -16.11 -11.61
N LEU A 306 1.11 -17.03 -10.74
CA LEU A 306 1.68 -16.72 -9.44
C LEU A 306 2.78 -17.75 -9.15
N ASP A 307 4.04 -17.31 -9.20
CA ASP A 307 5.18 -18.19 -8.95
C ASP A 307 5.75 -18.04 -7.52
N TYR A 308 5.34 -16.98 -6.80
CA TYR A 308 5.94 -16.57 -5.53
C TYR A 308 4.92 -16.28 -4.44
N VAL A 309 5.15 -16.83 -3.25
CA VAL A 309 4.33 -16.61 -2.04
C VAL A 309 5.21 -16.20 -0.86
N GLY A 310 4.81 -15.15 -0.14
CA GLY A 310 5.40 -14.76 1.15
C GLY A 310 4.62 -15.32 2.33
N MET A 311 5.25 -16.11 3.19
CA MET A 311 4.62 -16.72 4.36
C MET A 311 4.67 -15.80 5.58
N GLY A 312 3.64 -14.97 5.72
CA GLY A 312 3.51 -13.98 6.76
C GLY A 312 4.42 -12.78 6.53
N ASN A 313 4.75 -12.11 7.62
CA ASN A 313 5.67 -10.99 7.66
C ASN A 313 6.43 -11.05 8.99
N LYS A 314 7.74 -10.81 8.98
CA LYS A 314 8.61 -10.77 10.17
C LYS A 314 8.15 -11.73 11.28
N GLY A 315 8.22 -13.03 11.02
CA GLY A 315 7.62 -14.08 11.87
C GLY A 315 8.10 -14.13 13.33
N ASP A 316 9.08 -13.29 13.68
CA ASP A 316 9.63 -13.02 15.00
C ASP A 316 8.88 -11.96 15.82
N LEU A 317 8.03 -11.13 15.20
CA LEU A 317 7.24 -10.12 15.91
C LEU A 317 6.17 -10.77 16.80
N GLY A 318 5.76 -10.06 17.86
CA GLY A 318 4.67 -10.48 18.74
C GLY A 318 4.91 -11.81 19.44
N GLU A 319 6.14 -12.09 19.89
CA GLU A 319 6.56 -13.39 20.47
C GLU A 319 6.39 -14.60 19.52
N GLY A 320 6.21 -14.33 18.23
CA GLY A 320 5.89 -15.36 17.23
C GLY A 320 7.01 -16.34 16.92
N MET A 321 8.26 -16.07 17.31
CA MET A 321 9.41 -16.86 16.85
C MET A 321 9.35 -18.33 17.29
N ALA A 322 8.88 -18.61 18.51
CA ALA A 322 8.77 -19.97 19.02
C ALA A 322 7.80 -20.82 18.17
N SER A 323 6.63 -20.27 17.85
CA SER A 323 5.64 -20.93 16.97
C SER A 323 6.05 -20.93 15.50
N TYR A 324 6.82 -19.92 15.06
CA TYR A 324 7.36 -19.85 13.70
C TYR A 324 8.39 -20.96 13.47
N ASN A 325 9.22 -21.26 14.46
CA ASN A 325 10.18 -22.35 14.36
C ASN A 325 9.52 -23.73 14.46
N SER A 326 8.48 -23.87 15.29
CA SER A 326 7.91 -25.18 15.60
C SER A 326 6.94 -25.71 14.54
N TYR A 327 5.93 -24.95 14.11
CA TYR A 327 4.89 -25.50 13.23
C TYR A 327 4.43 -24.58 12.09
N ARG A 328 4.35 -23.25 12.29
CA ARG A 328 3.58 -22.38 11.37
C ARG A 328 4.08 -22.48 9.91
N PRO A 329 5.35 -22.20 9.58
CA PRO A 329 5.77 -22.18 8.18
C PRO A 329 5.83 -23.58 7.58
N ARG A 330 6.09 -24.65 8.36
CA ARG A 330 6.10 -26.04 7.87
C ARG A 330 4.71 -26.43 7.39
N MET A 331 3.70 -26.20 8.23
CA MET A 331 2.31 -26.52 7.90
C MET A 331 1.79 -25.84 6.63
N PHE A 332 2.19 -24.59 6.39
CA PHE A 332 1.83 -23.86 5.17
C PHE A 332 2.67 -24.29 3.98
N LEU A 333 3.99 -24.46 4.15
CA LEU A 333 4.88 -24.95 3.09
C LEU A 333 4.41 -26.31 2.56
N ASP A 334 4.17 -27.28 3.45
CA ASP A 334 3.74 -28.63 3.08
C ASP A 334 2.40 -28.59 2.32
N ALA A 335 1.44 -27.78 2.82
CA ALA A 335 0.13 -27.65 2.19
C ALA A 335 0.20 -27.00 0.80
N ILE A 336 1.05 -25.98 0.63
CA ILE A 336 1.23 -25.29 -0.65
C ILE A 336 1.98 -26.22 -1.61
N LYS A 337 3.09 -26.84 -1.19
CA LYS A 337 3.89 -27.73 -2.04
C LYS A 337 3.11 -28.97 -2.48
N ALA A 338 2.20 -29.49 -1.64
CA ALA A 338 1.31 -30.58 -2.03
C ALA A 338 0.37 -30.22 -3.19
N ALA A 339 0.04 -28.94 -3.38
CA ALA A 339 -0.83 -28.46 -4.45
C ALA A 339 -0.08 -27.75 -5.60
N TYR A 340 1.07 -27.15 -5.30
CA TYR A 340 1.86 -26.30 -6.18
C TYR A 340 3.36 -26.59 -5.97
N LEU A 341 3.84 -27.68 -6.59
CA LEU A 341 5.20 -28.19 -6.38
C LEU A 341 6.29 -27.16 -6.70
N ASP A 342 6.10 -26.38 -7.76
CA ASP A 342 7.11 -25.42 -8.25
C ASP A 342 7.03 -24.04 -7.58
N MET A 343 6.04 -23.80 -6.72
CA MET A 343 5.85 -22.50 -6.04
C MET A 343 7.10 -22.14 -5.22
N LYS A 344 7.61 -20.92 -5.38
CA LYS A 344 8.71 -20.39 -4.56
C LYS A 344 8.12 -19.74 -3.32
N ILE A 345 8.44 -20.31 -2.15
CA ILE A 345 7.78 -19.96 -0.89
C ILE A 345 8.79 -19.31 0.04
N MET A 346 8.57 -18.03 0.35
CA MET A 346 9.45 -17.18 1.14
C MET A 346 9.00 -17.20 2.61
N ALA A 347 9.80 -17.82 3.49
CA ALA A 347 9.64 -17.68 4.92
C ALA A 347 10.08 -16.28 5.35
N SER A 348 9.22 -15.58 6.09
CA SER A 348 9.33 -14.17 6.44
C SER A 348 10.42 -13.81 7.46
N ASN A 349 11.39 -14.69 7.72
CA ASN A 349 12.50 -14.42 8.63
C ASN A 349 13.73 -15.31 8.38
N ILE A 350 14.93 -14.71 8.34
CA ILE A 350 16.21 -15.41 8.15
C ILE A 350 16.68 -16.24 9.37
N ARG A 351 16.13 -16.00 10.56
CA ARG A 351 16.45 -16.73 11.81
C ARG A 351 15.62 -18.00 11.99
N LEU A 352 14.82 -18.35 11.00
CA LEU A 352 14.05 -19.58 10.96
C LEU A 352 14.96 -20.80 11.16
N ASN A 353 14.67 -21.61 12.18
CA ASN A 353 15.47 -22.78 12.50
C ASN A 353 14.59 -23.88 13.14
N PRO A 354 14.52 -25.10 12.57
CA PRO A 354 15.15 -25.51 11.31
C PRO A 354 14.55 -24.80 10.09
N VAL A 355 15.35 -24.67 9.03
CA VAL A 355 14.87 -24.26 7.70
C VAL A 355 14.42 -25.51 6.96
N PRO A 356 13.14 -25.64 6.56
CA PRO A 356 12.65 -26.76 5.78
C PRO A 356 13.21 -26.69 4.38
N GLU A 357 13.31 -27.86 3.78
CA GLU A 357 13.64 -28.02 2.39
C GLU A 357 12.68 -27.23 1.48
N GLY A 358 13.23 -26.52 0.50
CA GLY A 358 12.45 -25.74 -0.47
C GLY A 358 11.95 -24.38 0.03
N ALA A 359 12.23 -23.98 1.27
CA ALA A 359 11.92 -22.65 1.78
C ALA A 359 12.99 -21.62 1.37
N TRP A 360 12.54 -20.48 0.85
CA TRP A 360 13.38 -19.29 0.69
C TRP A 360 13.34 -18.46 1.98
N LEU A 361 14.40 -17.71 2.29
CA LEU A 361 14.47 -16.85 3.47
C LEU A 361 14.33 -15.37 3.11
N ASP A 362 13.43 -14.69 3.80
CA ASP A 362 13.17 -13.26 3.63
C ASP A 362 13.94 -12.42 4.66
N TYR A 363 14.86 -11.59 4.17
CA TYR A 363 15.70 -10.70 4.97
C TYR A 363 15.15 -9.29 4.98
N HIS A 364 14.86 -8.79 6.18
CA HIS A 364 14.37 -7.43 6.40
C HIS A 364 15.40 -6.65 7.21
N VAL A 365 15.86 -5.53 6.66
CA VAL A 365 16.95 -4.75 7.26
C VAL A 365 16.66 -3.25 7.22
N TYR A 366 16.64 -2.64 8.39
CA TYR A 366 16.47 -1.19 8.55
C TYR A 366 17.59 -0.71 9.45
N MET A 367 18.46 0.14 8.91
CA MET A 367 19.77 0.42 9.52
C MET A 367 20.22 1.87 9.26
N GLN A 368 21.31 2.26 9.92
CA GLN A 368 22.06 3.48 9.62
C GLN A 368 22.97 3.29 8.38
N PRO A 369 23.47 4.37 7.76
CA PRO A 369 24.33 4.26 6.58
C PRO A 369 25.59 3.41 6.79
N ASP A 370 26.29 3.57 7.92
CA ASP A 370 27.54 2.83 8.18
C ASP A 370 27.31 1.32 8.37
N GLU A 371 26.17 0.95 8.94
CA GLU A 371 25.73 -0.44 9.09
C GLU A 371 25.43 -1.09 7.73
N PHE A 372 24.78 -0.37 6.80
CA PHE A 372 24.58 -0.86 5.43
C PHE A 372 25.91 -1.10 4.70
N ILE A 373 26.88 -0.20 4.86
CA ILE A 373 28.22 -0.36 4.27
C ILE A 373 28.90 -1.64 4.79
N LYS A 374 28.76 -1.94 6.09
CA LYS A 374 29.32 -3.15 6.71
C LYS A 374 28.68 -4.44 6.16
N LEU A 375 27.48 -4.37 5.59
CA LEU A 375 26.79 -5.51 5.00
C LEU A 375 27.23 -5.85 3.56
N PHE A 376 28.21 -5.14 2.98
CA PHE A 376 28.71 -5.43 1.63
C PHE A 376 29.04 -6.92 1.40
N ASN A 377 29.73 -7.55 2.34
CA ASN A 377 30.12 -8.97 2.26
C ASN A 377 29.10 -9.93 2.92
N PHE A 378 27.93 -9.46 3.36
CA PHE A 378 26.99 -10.26 4.14
C PHE A 378 26.57 -11.54 3.38
N PHE A 379 26.08 -11.38 2.15
CA PHE A 379 25.58 -12.49 1.34
C PHE A 379 26.67 -13.47 0.88
N GLY A 380 27.91 -12.98 0.74
CA GLY A 380 29.06 -13.82 0.44
C GLY A 380 29.31 -14.91 1.48
N ASN A 381 28.84 -14.71 2.71
CA ASN A 381 29.04 -15.62 3.85
C ASN A 381 27.81 -16.50 4.14
N ILE A 382 26.76 -16.43 3.32
CA ILE A 382 25.55 -17.25 3.51
C ILE A 382 25.67 -18.55 2.73
N ASP A 383 25.19 -19.64 3.33
CA ASP A 383 25.06 -20.96 2.72
C ASP A 383 24.19 -20.90 1.45
N ARG A 384 24.77 -21.29 0.31
CA ARG A 384 24.13 -21.25 -1.02
C ARG A 384 22.94 -22.20 -1.16
N SER A 385 22.78 -23.17 -0.26
CA SER A 385 21.58 -24.01 -0.22
C SER A 385 20.32 -23.28 0.29
N ARG A 386 20.46 -22.04 0.77
CA ARG A 386 19.38 -21.25 1.37
C ARG A 386 19.05 -20.05 0.49
N PRO A 387 18.25 -20.21 -0.58
CA PRO A 387 17.91 -19.10 -1.46
C PRO A 387 17.22 -17.98 -0.67
N MET A 388 17.51 -16.74 -1.03
CA MET A 388 17.09 -15.57 -0.26
C MET A 388 16.33 -14.55 -1.10
N VAL A 389 15.55 -13.77 -0.37
CA VAL A 389 14.88 -12.55 -0.81
C VAL A 389 15.23 -11.48 0.21
N VAL A 390 15.56 -10.27 -0.23
CA VAL A 390 15.63 -9.10 0.64
C VAL A 390 14.30 -8.38 0.54
N GLY A 391 13.30 -8.86 1.27
CA GLY A 391 11.94 -8.38 1.11
C GLY A 391 11.70 -7.00 1.67
N GLU A 392 12.58 -6.47 2.53
CA GLU A 392 12.52 -5.09 3.02
C GLU A 392 13.93 -4.55 3.30
N TYR A 393 14.31 -3.42 2.70
CA TYR A 393 15.47 -2.65 3.15
C TYR A 393 15.25 -1.14 3.08
N ALA A 394 15.80 -0.40 4.05
CA ALA A 394 15.97 1.05 3.95
C ALA A 394 16.94 1.59 5.00
N CYS A 395 17.69 2.60 4.61
CA CYS A 395 18.41 3.49 5.51
C CYS A 395 17.42 4.44 6.17
N VAL A 396 17.22 4.27 7.48
CA VAL A 396 16.14 4.94 8.21
C VAL A 396 16.60 6.13 9.04
N GLN A 397 17.89 6.46 8.99
CA GLN A 397 18.53 7.54 9.73
C GLN A 397 19.57 8.26 8.87
N GLY A 398 19.69 9.58 9.05
CA GLY A 398 20.34 10.47 8.08
C GLY A 398 21.81 10.83 8.31
N ASP A 399 22.41 10.60 9.48
CA ASP A 399 23.82 11.01 9.74
C ASP A 399 24.51 10.21 10.88
N PRO A 400 25.86 10.00 10.84
CA PRO A 400 26.61 8.99 11.58
C PRO A 400 27.04 9.36 13.02
N LEU A 401 26.51 10.42 13.62
CA LEU A 401 26.93 10.89 14.94
C LEU A 401 26.09 10.37 16.11
N GLN A 402 25.03 9.60 15.85
CA GLN A 402 24.35 8.84 16.90
C GLN A 402 24.95 7.44 17.04
N ARG A 403 26.01 7.33 17.86
CA ARG A 403 26.47 6.03 18.36
C ARG A 403 25.33 5.37 19.14
N GLY A 404 24.79 4.25 18.65
CA GLY A 404 23.74 3.52 19.38
C GLY A 404 22.87 2.54 18.58
N GLY A 405 23.08 2.37 17.28
CA GLY A 405 22.15 1.61 16.42
C GLY A 405 20.88 2.40 16.12
N VAL A 406 19.89 1.77 15.48
CA VAL A 406 18.65 2.45 15.06
C VAL A 406 17.83 2.94 16.25
N ASP A 407 17.82 4.26 16.47
CA ASP A 407 16.79 4.94 17.25
C ASP A 407 15.43 4.85 16.53
N ARG A 408 14.57 3.95 17.02
CA ARG A 408 13.22 3.70 16.49
C ARG A 408 12.19 4.76 16.91
N VAL A 409 12.56 5.67 17.82
CA VAL A 409 11.71 6.77 18.33
C VAL A 409 12.00 8.05 17.55
N ALA A 410 13.26 8.30 17.18
CA ALA A 410 13.67 9.41 16.32
C ALA A 410 14.08 8.93 14.92
N LEU A 411 13.12 8.50 14.10
CA LEU A 411 13.35 8.22 12.67
C LEU A 411 13.64 9.55 11.94
N ASN A 412 14.90 9.98 12.01
CA ASN A 412 15.32 11.38 11.86
C ASN A 412 15.57 11.84 10.43
N ALA A 413 15.35 11.01 9.42
CA ALA A 413 15.71 11.37 8.05
C ALA A 413 14.63 12.23 7.37
N GLY A 414 13.34 12.01 7.67
CA GLY A 414 12.20 12.70 7.02
C GLY A 414 12.02 12.39 5.52
N PHE A 415 13.13 12.17 4.80
CA PHE A 415 13.30 11.78 3.42
C PHE A 415 14.64 11.03 3.27
N PRO A 416 14.84 10.22 2.20
CA PRO A 416 16.16 9.65 1.90
C PRO A 416 17.25 10.71 1.77
N THR A 417 18.42 10.48 2.38
CA THR A 417 19.60 11.36 2.26
C THR A 417 20.59 10.81 1.23
N VAL A 418 21.48 11.65 0.71
CA VAL A 418 22.53 11.22 -0.23
C VAL A 418 23.42 10.14 0.38
N ILE A 419 23.79 10.28 1.66
CA ILE A 419 24.61 9.28 2.36
C ILE A 419 23.85 7.96 2.57
N GLY A 420 22.55 8.02 2.88
CA GLY A 420 21.71 6.82 2.99
C GLY A 420 21.58 6.09 1.66
N ALA A 421 21.28 6.81 0.58
CA ALA A 421 21.19 6.24 -0.76
C ALA A 421 22.52 5.63 -1.23
N ALA A 422 23.65 6.28 -0.94
CA ALA A 422 24.98 5.74 -1.25
C ALA A 422 25.28 4.46 -0.45
N ALA A 423 24.91 4.40 0.82
CA ALA A 423 25.09 3.21 1.66
C ALA A 423 24.19 2.04 1.22
N GLU A 424 22.93 2.32 0.88
CA GLU A 424 22.02 1.34 0.29
C GLU A 424 22.56 0.80 -1.04
N ALA A 425 23.16 1.66 -1.88
CA ALA A 425 23.82 1.23 -3.11
C ALA A 425 24.99 0.27 -2.85
N VAL A 426 25.81 0.51 -1.82
CA VAL A 426 26.87 -0.43 -1.41
C VAL A 426 26.29 -1.79 -1.03
N PHE A 427 25.19 -1.81 -0.26
CA PHE A 427 24.49 -3.04 0.08
C PHE A 427 23.89 -3.74 -1.15
N MET A 428 23.35 -2.98 -2.11
CA MET A 428 22.87 -3.49 -3.39
C MET A 428 23.97 -4.10 -4.24
N ILE A 429 25.17 -3.52 -4.29
CA ILE A 429 26.32 -4.15 -4.98
C ILE A 429 26.68 -5.49 -4.32
N GLY A 430 26.63 -5.55 -2.98
CA GLY A 430 26.80 -6.80 -2.24
C GLY A 430 25.74 -7.84 -2.60
N MET A 431 24.48 -7.43 -2.79
CA MET A 431 23.44 -8.31 -3.33
C MET A 431 23.76 -8.75 -4.76
N GLU A 432 24.14 -7.84 -5.65
CA GLU A 432 24.38 -8.10 -7.08
C GLU A 432 25.48 -9.12 -7.30
N GLY A 433 26.58 -8.98 -6.55
CA GLY A 433 27.67 -9.96 -6.56
C GLY A 433 27.28 -11.34 -6.04
N ASN A 434 26.08 -11.50 -5.49
CA ASN A 434 25.52 -12.73 -4.95
C ASN A 434 24.13 -13.05 -5.53
N ALA A 435 23.90 -12.69 -6.81
CA ALA A 435 22.64 -12.92 -7.53
C ALA A 435 22.23 -14.39 -7.68
N ASP A 436 23.18 -15.31 -7.54
CA ASP A 436 22.94 -16.75 -7.47
C ASP A 436 22.16 -17.14 -6.21
N LEU A 437 22.29 -16.37 -5.12
CA LEU A 437 21.64 -16.57 -3.83
C LEU A 437 20.42 -15.67 -3.64
N VAL A 438 20.57 -14.37 -3.90
CA VAL A 438 19.56 -13.34 -3.64
C VAL A 438 18.74 -13.15 -4.92
N GLY A 439 17.54 -13.73 -4.97
CA GLY A 439 16.72 -13.68 -6.18
C GLY A 439 15.95 -12.37 -6.37
N THR A 440 15.73 -11.61 -5.30
CA THR A 440 14.94 -10.38 -5.35
C THR A 440 15.19 -9.46 -4.15
N ALA A 441 15.07 -8.13 -4.33
CA ALA A 441 15.33 -7.13 -3.30
C ALA A 441 14.36 -5.95 -3.38
N ALA A 442 13.91 -5.45 -2.22
CA ALA A 442 12.75 -4.57 -2.13
C ALA A 442 12.92 -3.42 -1.11
N TYR A 443 12.92 -2.17 -1.59
CA TYR A 443 12.98 -0.99 -0.74
C TYR A 443 11.70 -0.79 0.07
N ALA A 444 11.82 -0.44 1.34
CA ALA A 444 10.68 -0.36 2.25
C ALA A 444 10.72 0.87 3.16
N PRO A 445 9.66 1.69 3.27
CA PRO A 445 8.43 1.69 2.47
C PRO A 445 8.55 2.39 1.10
N LEU A 446 7.69 2.04 0.15
CA LEU A 446 7.68 2.63 -1.19
C LEU A 446 7.04 4.03 -1.23
N LEU A 447 5.88 4.20 -0.61
CA LEU A 447 5.07 5.43 -0.65
C LEU A 447 4.87 6.06 0.72
N GLN A 448 4.85 7.39 0.77
CA GLN A 448 4.55 8.17 1.98
C GLN A 448 3.65 9.36 1.70
N SER A 449 2.59 9.51 2.50
CA SER A 449 1.81 10.74 2.56
C SER A 449 2.54 11.82 3.34
N LEU A 450 2.69 13.02 2.77
CA LEU A 450 3.29 14.15 3.47
C LEU A 450 2.37 14.82 4.49
N ASP A 451 1.05 14.72 4.31
CA ASP A 451 0.08 15.29 5.26
C ASP A 451 -0.20 14.35 6.45
N GLY A 452 0.45 13.18 6.52
CA GLY A 452 0.33 12.24 7.63
C GLY A 452 0.96 10.87 7.37
N TYR A 453 2.06 10.58 8.06
CA TYR A 453 2.84 9.34 7.91
C TYR A 453 3.14 8.69 9.27
N GLN A 454 3.34 7.36 9.27
CA GLN A 454 3.76 6.58 10.44
C GLN A 454 5.21 6.09 10.34
N TRP A 455 5.85 6.28 9.19
CA TRP A 455 7.24 5.94 8.92
C TRP A 455 7.83 7.00 7.98
N SER A 456 9.01 7.53 8.30
CA SER A 456 9.51 8.80 7.74
C SER A 456 10.39 8.67 6.50
N VAL A 457 10.91 7.48 6.18
CA VAL A 457 11.70 7.28 4.96
C VAL A 457 10.84 6.56 3.93
N SER A 458 10.81 7.01 2.68
CA SER A 458 10.15 6.30 1.58
C SER A 458 10.81 6.58 0.24
N THR A 459 10.61 5.71 -0.75
CA THR A 459 11.12 5.92 -2.12
C THR A 459 10.45 7.12 -2.80
N HIS A 460 9.16 7.34 -2.53
CA HIS A 460 8.42 8.46 -3.09
C HIS A 460 7.38 9.04 -2.14
N SER A 461 7.49 10.35 -1.89
CA SER A 461 6.47 11.13 -1.21
C SER A 461 5.76 12.02 -2.24
N PRO A 462 4.53 11.70 -2.69
CA PRO A 462 3.75 12.65 -3.48
C PRO A 462 3.64 13.97 -2.72
N PRO A 463 3.66 15.12 -3.43
CA PRO A 463 3.48 16.41 -2.78
C PRO A 463 2.16 16.37 -1.99
N PRO A 464 2.07 17.11 -0.88
CA PRO A 464 0.81 17.22 -0.18
C PRO A 464 -0.22 17.84 -1.14
N ASN A 465 -1.51 17.67 -0.88
CA ASN A 465 -2.56 18.23 -1.74
C ASN A 465 -2.61 19.78 -1.67
N LEU A 466 -1.49 20.48 -1.48
CA LEU A 466 -1.30 21.94 -1.44
C LEU A 466 -1.63 22.58 -2.80
N ALA A 467 -2.90 22.55 -3.18
CA ALA A 467 -3.47 23.63 -3.98
C ALA A 467 -3.89 24.73 -3.01
N SER A 468 -3.66 25.98 -3.38
CA SER A 468 -4.19 27.18 -2.71
C SER A 468 -5.72 27.18 -2.61
N GLU A 469 -6.39 26.24 -3.30
CA GLU A 469 -7.82 26.02 -3.34
C GLU A 469 -8.10 24.51 -3.27
N TYR A 470 -8.37 23.99 -2.07
CA TYR A 470 -8.86 22.62 -1.92
C TYR A 470 -10.30 22.55 -2.33
N CYS A 471 -10.71 21.43 -2.93
CA CYS A 471 -12.10 21.28 -3.26
C CYS A 471 -12.87 20.20 -2.49
N VAL A 472 -14.16 20.46 -2.26
CA VAL A 472 -15.00 19.68 -1.36
C VAL A 472 -16.18 19.10 -2.13
N MET A 473 -16.44 17.80 -1.96
CA MET A 473 -17.62 17.13 -2.54
C MET A 473 -18.86 17.50 -1.74
N ARG A 474 -19.75 18.29 -2.33
CA ARG A 474 -21.03 18.70 -1.73
C ARG A 474 -22.18 17.86 -2.28
N GLY A 475 -23.03 17.34 -1.42
CA GLY A 475 -24.36 16.86 -1.79
C GLY A 475 -25.42 17.80 -1.22
N SER A 476 -26.30 18.37 -2.06
CA SER A 476 -27.49 19.11 -1.59
C SER A 476 -28.75 18.27 -1.76
N LEU A 477 -29.76 18.44 -0.90
CA LEU A 477 -31.08 17.78 -1.01
C LEU A 477 -32.16 18.71 -1.58
#